data_AF-E3GMX0-F1
#
_entry.id   AF-E3GMX0-F1
#
_cell.length_a   1.000
_cell.length_b   1.000
_cell.length_c   1.000
_cell.angle_alpha   90.00
_cell.angle_beta   90.00
_cell.angle_gamma   90.00
#
_symmetry.space_group_name_H-M   'P 1'
#
loop_
_entity.id
_entity.type
_entity.pdbx_description
1 polymer ?
#
loop_
_entity_poly.entity_id
_entity_poly.type
_entity_poly.pdbx_seq_one_letter_code
_entity_poly.pdbx_strand_id
1 'polypeptide(L)'
;MRVVNALKKMGNVVAVTGDGINDAPAIKNADVGIAMGITGTEVSKEASDIVLLDDSFSTIVKAVQWGRGIYENFQRFIQFQLTVNLSSVIVVLSCILLGLKSPFTALQLLWINIIMDGPPALTLGLEPIRDDLMNRQPISRDSNIVSKGMLSRIACNGIFVSIIFMMQALFNILGGAEGEQYTILFTLFVVMHLFNAFNSRELTDTSVFSNFFSNRLMLLVFGLTFMLQVVITQFGGILYNTVPLSLSMWIKIVTLGLSVIVVSETFKLIKRKLSKTA
;
A
#
# COMPACT_ATOMS: atom_id res chain seq x y z
N MET A 1 -28.57 -26.51 0.76
CA MET A 1 -27.43 -27.14 0.05
C MET A 1 -27.46 -27.01 -1.47
N ARG A 2 -28.49 -27.51 -2.18
CA ARG A 2 -28.55 -27.47 -3.66
C ARG A 2 -28.37 -26.08 -4.27
N VAL A 3 -29.04 -25.07 -3.71
CA VAL A 3 -28.95 -23.66 -4.17
C VAL A 3 -27.54 -23.10 -3.98
N VAL A 4 -26.95 -23.29 -2.80
CA VAL A 4 -25.56 -22.86 -2.49
C VAL A 4 -24.59 -23.44 -3.51
N ASN A 5 -24.68 -24.75 -3.78
CA ASN A 5 -23.81 -25.41 -4.75
C ASN A 5 -24.02 -24.91 -6.18
N ALA A 6 -25.27 -24.62 -6.56
CA ALA A 6 -25.58 -24.06 -7.88
C ALA A 6 -24.96 -22.66 -8.05
N LEU A 7 -25.14 -21.77 -7.07
CA LEU A 7 -24.60 -20.42 -7.09
C LEU A 7 -23.05 -20.41 -7.09
N LYS A 8 -22.41 -21.28 -6.29
CA LYS A 8 -20.95 -21.44 -6.30
C LYS A 8 -20.42 -21.97 -7.63
N LYS A 9 -21.15 -22.90 -8.27
CA LYS A 9 -20.81 -23.39 -9.62
C LYS A 9 -20.89 -22.32 -10.71
N MET A 10 -21.72 -21.29 -10.50
CA MET A 10 -21.79 -20.12 -11.39
C MET A 10 -20.66 -19.10 -11.12
N GLY A 11 -19.76 -19.37 -10.17
CA GLY A 11 -18.63 -18.48 -9.84
C GLY A 11 -18.96 -17.35 -8.86
N ASN A 12 -20.15 -17.37 -8.25
CA ASN A 12 -20.52 -16.39 -7.22
C ASN A 12 -19.87 -16.73 -5.87
N VAL A 13 -19.61 -15.70 -5.07
CA VAL A 13 -19.29 -15.83 -3.64
C VAL A 13 -20.61 -15.79 -2.87
N VAL A 14 -20.90 -16.84 -2.10
CA VAL A 14 -22.22 -17.05 -1.48
C VAL A 14 -22.11 -16.93 0.04
N ALA A 15 -22.82 -15.94 0.59
CA ALA A 15 -23.08 -15.88 2.03
C ALA A 15 -24.45 -16.51 2.35
N VAL A 16 -24.52 -17.30 3.42
CA VAL A 16 -25.76 -17.93 3.89
C VAL A 16 -25.99 -17.56 5.35
N THR A 17 -27.20 -17.10 5.66
CA THR A 17 -27.63 -16.85 7.04
C THR A 17 -28.58 -17.95 7.51
N GLY A 18 -28.54 -18.30 8.79
CA GLY A 18 -29.51 -19.21 9.41
C GLY A 18 -29.43 -19.17 10.93
N ASP A 19 -30.48 -19.65 11.58
CA ASP A 19 -30.61 -19.66 13.04
C ASP A 19 -30.81 -21.08 13.59
N GLY A 20 -31.29 -22.02 12.77
CA GLY A 20 -31.56 -23.39 13.20
C GLY A 20 -30.45 -24.42 12.94
N ILE A 21 -30.54 -25.54 13.64
CA ILE A 21 -29.69 -26.73 13.44
C ILE A 21 -29.78 -27.25 11.99
N ASN A 22 -30.96 -27.11 11.38
CA ASN A 22 -31.22 -27.53 10.00
C ASN A 22 -30.46 -26.67 8.96
N ASP A 23 -30.07 -25.44 9.33
CA ASP A 23 -29.32 -24.54 8.46
C ASP A 23 -27.81 -24.77 8.56
N ALA A 24 -27.33 -25.41 9.63
CA ALA A 24 -25.91 -25.64 9.88
C ALA A 24 -25.16 -26.28 8.68
N PRO A 25 -25.71 -27.30 7.97
CA PRO A 25 -25.05 -27.82 6.78
C PRO A 25 -24.92 -26.78 5.65
N ALA A 26 -25.91 -25.91 5.47
CA ALA A 26 -25.91 -24.88 4.44
C ALA A 26 -24.98 -23.71 4.79
N ILE A 27 -24.99 -23.28 6.05
CA ILE A 27 -24.06 -22.29 6.62
C ILE A 27 -22.62 -22.76 6.41
N LYS A 28 -22.32 -24.01 6.77
CA LYS A 28 -20.95 -24.56 6.67
C LYS A 28 -20.45 -24.71 5.24
N ASN A 29 -21.36 -24.88 4.27
CA ASN A 29 -21.02 -25.06 2.85
C ASN A 29 -20.97 -23.75 2.05
N ALA A 30 -21.48 -22.66 2.63
CA ALA A 30 -21.35 -21.33 2.08
C ALA A 30 -19.88 -20.89 2.01
N ASP A 31 -19.58 -19.83 1.26
CA ASP A 31 -18.26 -19.20 1.33
C ASP A 31 -18.12 -18.34 2.59
N VAL A 32 -19.24 -17.81 3.09
CA VAL A 32 -19.33 -17.15 4.40
C VAL A 32 -20.64 -17.56 5.08
N GLY A 33 -20.54 -18.31 6.18
CA GLY A 33 -21.68 -18.68 7.01
C GLY A 33 -21.97 -17.60 8.06
N ILE A 34 -23.25 -17.22 8.20
CA ILE A 34 -23.70 -16.20 9.14
C ILE A 34 -24.76 -16.78 10.08
N ALA A 35 -24.56 -16.68 11.39
CA ALA A 35 -25.54 -17.11 12.39
C ALA A 35 -26.17 -15.92 13.11
N MET A 36 -27.42 -16.08 13.54
CA MET A 36 -28.08 -15.18 14.48
C MET A 36 -27.53 -15.38 15.89
N GLY A 37 -27.20 -14.30 16.59
CA GLY A 37 -26.63 -14.32 17.93
C GLY A 37 -27.69 -14.46 19.02
N ILE A 38 -28.86 -13.86 18.85
CA ILE A 38 -29.94 -13.88 19.85
C ILE A 38 -30.85 -15.08 19.64
N THR A 39 -31.40 -15.25 18.43
CA THR A 39 -32.33 -16.35 18.12
C THR A 39 -31.65 -17.64 17.66
N GLY A 40 -30.37 -17.58 17.29
CA GLY A 40 -29.65 -18.73 16.74
C GLY A 40 -29.30 -19.80 17.78
N THR A 41 -29.44 -21.05 17.36
CA THR A 41 -28.98 -22.22 18.12
C THR A 41 -27.45 -22.25 18.23
N GLU A 42 -26.90 -22.86 19.28
CA GLU A 42 -25.43 -22.99 19.42
C GLU A 42 -24.80 -23.75 18.24
N VAL A 43 -25.53 -24.73 17.68
CA VAL A 43 -25.07 -25.49 16.51
C VAL A 43 -24.94 -24.60 15.26
N SER A 44 -25.86 -23.65 15.04
CA SER A 44 -25.74 -22.73 13.90
C SER A 44 -24.61 -21.72 14.11
N LYS A 45 -24.39 -21.24 15.33
CA LYS A 45 -23.26 -20.37 15.69
C LYS A 45 -21.91 -21.07 15.48
N GLU A 46 -21.75 -22.29 15.98
CA GLU A 46 -20.51 -23.09 15.78
C GLU A 46 -20.25 -23.44 14.31
N ALA A 47 -21.30 -23.57 13.50
CA ALA A 47 -21.18 -23.84 12.07
C ALA A 47 -20.82 -22.58 11.24
N SER A 48 -21.03 -21.39 11.78
CA SER A 48 -20.88 -20.09 11.09
C SER A 48 -19.46 -19.50 11.19
N ASP A 49 -19.13 -18.63 10.24
CA ASP A 49 -17.89 -17.84 10.26
C ASP A 49 -18.09 -16.48 10.96
N ILE A 50 -19.33 -15.97 10.96
CA ILE A 50 -19.72 -14.69 11.56
C ILE A 50 -21.01 -14.88 12.37
N VAL A 51 -21.05 -14.34 13.59
CA VAL A 51 -22.26 -14.29 14.43
C VAL A 51 -22.76 -12.86 14.55
N LEU A 52 -24.03 -12.62 14.23
CA LEU A 52 -24.68 -11.31 14.36
C LEU A 52 -25.20 -11.13 15.78
N LEU A 53 -24.56 -10.26 16.56
CA LEU A 53 -24.94 -10.04 17.96
C LEU A 53 -26.31 -9.35 18.13
N ASP A 54 -26.82 -8.72 17.07
CA ASP A 54 -28.05 -7.93 17.06
C ASP A 54 -29.16 -8.52 16.17
N ASP A 55 -28.92 -9.69 15.56
CA ASP A 55 -29.78 -10.35 14.57
C ASP A 55 -30.24 -9.44 13.42
N SER A 56 -29.48 -8.38 13.12
CA SER A 56 -29.86 -7.39 12.12
C SER A 56 -29.26 -7.71 10.76
N PHE A 57 -30.11 -7.81 9.73
CA PHE A 57 -29.64 -7.91 8.34
C PHE A 57 -28.79 -6.69 7.92
N SER A 58 -29.05 -5.51 8.52
CA SER A 58 -28.27 -4.29 8.24
C SER A 58 -26.79 -4.45 8.64
N THR A 59 -26.50 -5.27 9.64
CA THR A 59 -25.15 -5.56 10.11
C THR A 59 -24.37 -6.41 9.10
N ILE A 60 -25.05 -7.27 8.33
CA ILE A 60 -24.45 -7.98 7.20
C ILE A 60 -23.98 -6.99 6.12
N VAL A 61 -24.79 -5.99 5.78
CA VAL A 61 -24.42 -4.97 4.78
C VAL A 61 -23.20 -4.17 5.24
N LYS A 62 -23.14 -3.81 6.53
CA LYS A 62 -21.96 -3.16 7.13
C LYS A 62 -20.73 -4.06 7.09
N ALA A 63 -20.87 -5.36 7.40
CA ALA A 63 -19.78 -6.32 7.33
C ALA A 63 -19.22 -6.44 5.90
N VAL A 64 -20.09 -6.45 4.88
CA VAL A 64 -19.68 -6.43 3.47
C VAL A 64 -18.93 -5.13 3.14
N GLN A 65 -19.42 -3.97 3.60
CA GLN A 65 -18.74 -2.69 3.43
C GLN A 65 -17.33 -2.71 4.03
N TRP A 66 -17.19 -3.23 5.26
CA TRP A 66 -15.90 -3.40 5.93
C TRP A 66 -14.97 -4.36 5.18
N GLY A 67 -15.46 -5.52 4.74
CA GLY A 67 -14.67 -6.49 3.98
C GLY A 67 -14.14 -5.90 2.67
N ARG A 68 -14.96 -5.14 1.94
CA ARG A 68 -14.54 -4.42 0.73
C ARG A 68 -13.50 -3.34 1.05
N GLY A 69 -13.63 -2.64 2.17
CA GLY A 69 -12.69 -1.62 2.62
C GLY A 69 -11.32 -2.21 2.97
N ILE A 70 -11.31 -3.32 3.71
CA ILE A 70 -10.09 -4.07 4.06
C ILE A 70 -9.38 -4.54 2.79
N TYR A 71 -10.13 -5.05 1.80
CA TYR A 71 -9.54 -5.47 0.53
C TYR A 71 -8.86 -4.32 -0.22
N GLU A 72 -9.49 -3.14 -0.32
CA GLU A 72 -8.83 -1.96 -0.91
C GLU A 72 -7.58 -1.55 -0.11
N ASN A 73 -7.64 -1.56 1.22
CA ASN A 73 -6.49 -1.24 2.06
C ASN A 73 -5.32 -2.22 1.83
N PHE A 74 -5.63 -3.50 1.66
CA PHE A 74 -4.64 -4.52 1.32
C PHE A 74 -4.01 -4.28 -0.06
N GLN A 75 -4.80 -3.86 -1.05
CA GLN A 75 -4.26 -3.47 -2.36
C GLN A 75 -3.34 -2.23 -2.28
N ARG A 76 -3.68 -1.22 -1.46
CA ARG A 76 -2.83 -0.04 -1.22
C ARG A 76 -1.48 -0.43 -0.63
N PHE A 77 -1.52 -1.30 0.37
CA PHE A 77 -0.33 -1.89 0.99
C PHE A 77 0.54 -2.61 -0.04
N ILE A 78 -0.03 -3.54 -0.83
CA ILE A 78 0.71 -4.27 -1.87
C ILE A 78 1.29 -3.30 -2.92
N GLN A 79 0.55 -2.27 -3.32
CA GLN A 79 1.03 -1.31 -4.31
C GLN A 79 2.29 -0.60 -3.82
N PHE A 80 2.26 -0.15 -2.57
CA PHE A 80 3.41 0.47 -1.94
C PHE A 80 4.60 -0.51 -1.84
N GLN A 81 4.37 -1.69 -1.27
CA GLN A 81 5.42 -2.67 -1.01
C GLN A 81 6.11 -3.16 -2.27
N LEU A 82 5.33 -3.50 -3.31
CA LEU A 82 5.90 -3.92 -4.58
C LEU A 82 6.67 -2.80 -5.27
N THR A 83 6.28 -1.53 -5.08
CA THR A 83 7.04 -0.41 -5.65
C THR A 83 8.40 -0.24 -4.98
N VAL A 84 8.46 -0.37 -3.65
CA VAL A 84 9.71 -0.32 -2.87
C VAL A 84 10.63 -1.49 -3.23
N ASN A 85 10.07 -2.70 -3.31
CA ASN A 85 10.85 -3.88 -3.67
C ASN A 85 11.36 -3.81 -5.11
N LEU A 86 10.54 -3.38 -6.05
CA LEU A 86 10.94 -3.23 -7.44
C LEU A 86 12.07 -2.21 -7.59
N SER A 87 11.96 -1.02 -6.99
CA SER A 87 13.02 -0.01 -7.05
C SER A 87 14.31 -0.49 -6.40
N SER A 88 14.22 -1.14 -5.24
CA SER A 88 15.37 -1.70 -4.52
C SER A 88 16.12 -2.72 -5.37
N VAL A 89 15.40 -3.66 -5.99
CA VAL A 89 15.99 -4.68 -6.87
C VAL A 89 16.65 -4.04 -8.09
N ILE A 90 15.98 -3.10 -8.75
CA ILE A 90 16.55 -2.43 -9.93
C ILE A 90 17.83 -1.67 -9.55
N VAL A 91 17.81 -0.91 -8.45
CA VAL A 91 18.96 -0.14 -7.98
C VAL A 91 20.15 -1.05 -7.66
N VAL A 92 19.94 -2.08 -6.84
CA VAL A 92 21.02 -3.00 -6.44
C VAL A 92 21.59 -3.73 -7.66
N LEU A 93 20.72 -4.25 -8.53
CA LEU A 93 21.15 -4.92 -9.76
C LEU A 93 21.93 -3.97 -10.68
N SER A 94 21.46 -2.73 -10.84
CA SER A 94 22.14 -1.73 -11.67
C SER A 94 23.52 -1.38 -11.12
N CYS A 95 23.67 -1.24 -9.80
CA CYS A 95 24.96 -1.01 -9.17
C CYS A 95 25.93 -2.15 -9.42
N ILE A 96 25.48 -3.41 -9.29
CA ILE A 96 26.31 -4.60 -9.53
C ILE A 96 26.76 -4.66 -11.00
N LEU A 97 25.84 -4.47 -11.94
CA LEU A 97 26.13 -4.52 -13.38
C LEU A 97 27.10 -3.43 -13.84
N LEU A 98 27.06 -2.26 -13.21
CA LEU A 98 27.95 -1.14 -13.50
C LEU A 98 29.27 -1.20 -12.70
N GLY A 99 29.47 -2.21 -11.85
CA GLY A 99 30.67 -2.34 -11.01
C GLY A 99 30.77 -1.26 -9.92
N LEU A 100 29.66 -0.64 -9.55
CA LEU A 100 29.60 0.33 -8.44
C LEU A 100 29.65 -0.40 -7.09
N LYS A 101 30.13 0.31 -6.06
CA LYS A 101 30.02 -0.17 -4.68
C LYS A 101 28.54 -0.31 -4.29
N SER A 102 28.26 -1.20 -3.33
CA SER A 102 26.90 -1.38 -2.83
C SER A 102 26.29 -0.04 -2.40
N PRO A 103 25.10 0.32 -2.89
CA PRO A 103 24.47 1.61 -2.60
C PRO A 103 24.10 1.76 -1.12
N PHE A 104 23.83 0.64 -0.44
CA PHE A 104 23.44 0.60 0.96
C PHE A 104 24.33 -0.35 1.76
N THR A 105 24.54 -0.02 3.02
CA THR A 105 25.11 -0.95 4.00
C THR A 105 24.03 -1.92 4.51
N ALA A 106 24.45 -3.02 5.14
CA ALA A 106 23.50 -4.00 5.71
C ALA A 106 22.53 -3.36 6.72
N LEU A 107 23.02 -2.44 7.55
CA LEU A 107 22.19 -1.72 8.54
C LEU A 107 21.25 -0.72 7.89
N GLN A 108 21.68 -0.01 6.84
CA GLN A 108 20.80 0.88 6.07
C GLN A 108 19.70 0.09 5.35
N LEU A 109 20.01 -1.08 4.82
CA LEU A 109 19.02 -1.96 4.17
C LEU A 109 18.01 -2.49 5.17
N LEU A 110 18.47 -2.92 6.36
CA LEU A 110 17.59 -3.31 7.46
C LEU A 110 16.67 -2.17 7.89
N TRP A 111 17.22 -0.96 8.00
CA TRP A 111 16.46 0.25 8.31
C TRP A 111 15.37 0.54 7.28
N ILE A 112 15.74 0.50 5.99
CA ILE A 112 14.79 0.69 4.89
C ILE A 112 13.65 -0.32 5.00
N ASN A 113 13.93 -1.61 5.19
CA ASN A 113 12.87 -2.62 5.33
C ASN A 113 11.97 -2.34 6.54
N ILE A 114 12.54 -2.05 7.71
CA ILE A 114 11.74 -1.81 8.92
C ILE A 114 10.83 -0.58 8.74
N ILE A 115 11.37 0.50 8.20
CA ILE A 115 10.64 1.75 8.06
C ILE A 115 9.62 1.69 6.92
N MET A 116 9.92 1.02 5.82
CA MET A 116 8.97 0.91 4.71
C MET A 116 7.86 -0.09 5.06
N ASP A 117 8.21 -1.25 5.62
CA ASP A 117 7.26 -2.34 5.88
C ASP A 117 6.45 -2.10 7.17
N GLY A 118 6.95 -1.26 8.08
CA GLY A 118 6.29 -0.95 9.33
C GLY A 118 5.33 0.23 9.22
N PRO A 119 5.73 1.46 9.57
CA PRO A 119 4.77 2.53 9.81
C PRO A 119 3.92 2.92 8.58
N PRO A 120 4.48 3.29 7.41
CA PRO A 120 3.69 3.71 6.25
C PRO A 120 2.80 2.58 5.73
N ALA A 121 3.34 1.36 5.61
CA ALA A 121 2.61 0.17 5.20
C ALA A 121 1.40 -0.12 6.12
N LEU A 122 1.59 -0.04 7.44
CA LEU A 122 0.51 -0.23 8.41
C LEU A 122 -0.58 0.82 8.24
N THR A 123 -0.21 2.10 8.07
CA THR A 123 -1.21 3.17 7.90
C THR A 123 -2.02 3.05 6.62
N LEU A 124 -1.44 2.51 5.53
CA LEU A 124 -2.18 2.20 4.31
C LEU A 124 -3.21 1.08 4.53
N GLY A 125 -2.93 0.16 5.45
CA GLY A 125 -3.85 -0.87 5.93
C GLY A 125 -5.04 -0.31 6.72
N LEU A 126 -4.90 0.88 7.28
CA LEU A 126 -5.88 1.55 8.17
C LEU A 126 -6.53 2.77 7.53
N GLU A 127 -6.45 2.91 6.20
CA GLU A 127 -7.10 4.01 5.48
C GLU A 127 -8.63 3.91 5.67
N PRO A 128 -9.33 5.03 5.93
CA PRO A 128 -10.77 5.02 6.10
C PRO A 128 -11.50 4.52 4.85
N ILE A 129 -12.62 3.84 5.08
CA ILE A 129 -13.51 3.35 4.02
C ILE A 129 -14.07 4.55 3.25
N ARG A 130 -14.04 4.47 1.91
CA ARG A 130 -14.57 5.53 1.04
C ARG A 130 -16.08 5.41 0.86
N ASP A 131 -16.75 6.56 0.75
CA ASP A 131 -18.20 6.63 0.57
C ASP A 131 -18.66 6.00 -0.76
N ASP A 132 -17.83 6.07 -1.80
CA ASP A 132 -18.14 5.54 -3.13
C ASP A 132 -17.91 4.02 -3.25
N LEU A 133 -17.39 3.36 -2.20
CA LEU A 133 -17.04 1.94 -2.22
C LEU A 133 -18.25 1.07 -2.56
N MET A 134 -19.40 1.35 -1.95
CA MET A 134 -20.60 0.53 -2.12
C MET A 134 -21.29 0.73 -3.48
N ASN A 135 -21.00 1.81 -4.19
CA ASN A 135 -21.55 2.11 -5.52
C ASN A 135 -20.88 1.29 -6.63
N ARG A 136 -19.72 0.70 -6.36
CA ARG A 136 -18.97 -0.11 -7.34
C ARG A 136 -19.46 -1.56 -7.32
N GLN A 137 -19.35 -2.24 -8.46
CA GLN A 137 -19.68 -3.66 -8.53
C GLN A 137 -18.76 -4.51 -7.62
N PRO A 138 -19.26 -5.66 -7.12
CA PRO A 138 -18.44 -6.63 -6.40
C PRO A 138 -17.28 -7.13 -7.25
N ILE A 139 -16.17 -7.42 -6.58
CA ILE A 139 -14.97 -7.96 -7.21
C ILE A 139 -15.23 -9.45 -7.53
N SER A 140 -14.89 -9.89 -8.74
CA SER A 140 -15.07 -11.29 -9.13
C SER A 140 -14.09 -12.20 -8.42
N ARG A 141 -14.49 -13.46 -8.19
CA ARG A 141 -13.67 -14.47 -7.49
C ARG A 141 -12.31 -14.70 -8.14
N ASP A 142 -12.27 -14.70 -9.47
CA ASP A 142 -11.08 -15.02 -10.25
C ASP A 142 -10.25 -13.76 -10.62
N SER A 143 -10.56 -12.62 -10.00
CA SER A 143 -9.79 -11.40 -10.19
C SER A 143 -8.45 -11.45 -9.45
N ASN A 144 -7.39 -10.99 -10.10
CA ASN A 144 -6.10 -10.84 -9.46
C ASN A 144 -6.11 -9.68 -8.48
N ILE A 145 -5.52 -9.89 -7.29
CA ILE A 145 -5.35 -8.84 -6.28
C ILE A 145 -4.56 -7.65 -6.86
N VAL A 146 -3.52 -7.92 -7.65
CA VAL A 146 -2.78 -6.90 -8.39
C VAL A 146 -3.38 -6.73 -9.77
N SER A 147 -4.11 -5.63 -9.97
CA SER A 147 -4.68 -5.30 -11.28
C SER A 147 -3.60 -4.84 -12.28
N LYS A 148 -3.87 -4.96 -13.59
CA LYS A 148 -2.95 -4.45 -14.63
C LYS A 148 -2.66 -2.95 -14.48
N GLY A 149 -3.65 -2.17 -14.04
CA GLY A 149 -3.49 -0.73 -13.79
C GLY A 149 -2.66 -0.43 -12.53
N MET A 150 -2.71 -1.30 -11.53
CA MET A 150 -1.85 -1.22 -10.35
C MET A 150 -0.41 -1.61 -10.71
N LEU A 151 -0.22 -2.65 -11.51
CA LEU A 151 1.11 -3.09 -11.97
C LEU A 151 1.81 -2.00 -12.80
N SER A 152 1.10 -1.31 -13.70
CA SER A 152 1.70 -0.23 -14.48
C SER A 152 2.15 0.96 -13.62
N ARG A 153 1.44 1.25 -12.52
CA ARG A 153 1.82 2.28 -11.55
C ARG A 153 3.03 1.86 -10.73
N ILE A 154 3.05 0.61 -10.26
CA ILE A 154 4.20 0.02 -9.56
C ILE A 154 5.44 0.13 -10.44
N ALA A 155 5.34 -0.28 -11.70
CA ALA A 155 6.43 -0.19 -12.67
C ALA A 155 6.86 1.25 -12.91
N CYS A 156 5.92 2.17 -13.19
CA CYS A 156 6.23 3.57 -13.46
C CYS A 156 6.95 4.25 -12.28
N ASN A 157 6.40 4.15 -11.07
CA ASN A 157 7.00 4.76 -9.88
C ASN A 157 8.32 4.07 -9.50
N GLY A 158 8.37 2.74 -9.55
CA GLY A 158 9.58 1.98 -9.19
C GLY A 158 10.75 2.25 -10.14
N ILE A 159 10.49 2.29 -11.45
CA ILE A 159 11.49 2.66 -12.47
C ILE A 159 11.91 4.11 -12.29
N PHE A 160 10.97 5.04 -12.06
CA PHE A 160 11.29 6.45 -11.85
C PHE A 160 12.21 6.66 -10.63
N VAL A 161 11.89 6.04 -9.49
CA VAL A 161 12.74 6.09 -8.28
C VAL A 161 14.13 5.55 -8.59
N SER A 162 14.21 4.42 -9.30
CA SER A 162 15.49 3.81 -9.67
C SER A 162 16.33 4.69 -10.58
N ILE A 163 15.71 5.32 -11.57
CA ILE A 163 16.38 6.23 -12.51
C ILE A 163 16.95 7.45 -11.75
N ILE A 164 16.17 8.07 -10.88
CA ILE A 164 16.63 9.20 -10.07
C ILE A 164 17.76 8.79 -9.12
N PHE A 165 17.64 7.62 -8.49
CA PHE A 165 18.69 7.06 -7.64
C PHE A 165 19.99 6.86 -8.44
N MET A 166 19.91 6.23 -9.61
CA MET A 166 21.08 5.99 -10.46
C MET A 166 21.68 7.28 -11.00
N MET A 167 20.86 8.28 -11.35
CA MET A 167 21.34 9.60 -11.74
C MET A 167 22.12 10.26 -10.61
N GLN A 168 21.64 10.16 -9.37
CA GLN A 168 22.39 10.66 -8.22
C GLN A 168 23.67 9.87 -7.97
N ALA A 169 23.65 8.54 -8.14
CA ALA A 169 24.81 7.69 -7.91
C ALA A 169 25.93 7.91 -8.95
N LEU A 170 25.59 8.17 -10.21
CA LEU A 170 26.55 8.31 -11.31
C LEU A 170 26.98 9.76 -11.55
N PHE A 171 26.04 10.69 -11.53
CA PHE A 171 26.27 12.09 -11.94
C PHE A 171 26.27 13.08 -10.78
N ASN A 172 25.95 12.63 -9.57
CA ASN A 172 25.85 13.47 -8.37
C ASN A 172 25.03 14.75 -8.62
N ILE A 173 23.83 14.59 -9.19
CA ILE A 173 22.95 15.70 -9.60
C ILE A 173 22.62 16.68 -8.46
N LEU A 174 22.64 16.23 -7.20
CA LEU A 174 22.40 17.07 -6.02
C LEU A 174 23.64 17.89 -5.60
N GLY A 175 24.83 17.52 -6.08
CA GLY A 175 26.10 18.20 -5.82
C GLY A 175 26.62 18.00 -4.39
N GLY A 176 26.54 16.77 -3.86
CA GLY A 176 27.09 16.44 -2.55
C GLY A 176 28.61 16.26 -2.56
N ALA A 177 29.26 16.47 -1.43
CA ALA A 177 30.69 16.16 -1.28
C ALA A 177 30.94 14.64 -1.37
N GLU A 178 32.15 14.21 -1.72
CA GLU A 178 32.49 12.77 -1.89
C GLU A 178 32.15 11.92 -0.65
N GLY A 179 32.33 12.47 0.55
CA GLY A 179 31.98 11.79 1.81
C GLY A 179 30.48 11.75 2.12
N GLU A 180 29.66 12.58 1.46
CA GLU A 180 28.22 12.68 1.72
C GLU A 180 27.39 11.78 0.81
N GLN A 181 27.95 11.29 -0.30
CA GLN A 181 27.20 10.63 -1.37
C GLN A 181 26.38 9.42 -0.89
N TYR A 182 26.96 8.54 -0.06
CA TYR A 182 26.23 7.39 0.51
C TYR A 182 25.06 7.82 1.40
N THR A 183 25.25 8.90 2.17
CA THR A 183 24.21 9.44 3.04
C THR A 183 23.08 10.09 2.23
N ILE A 184 23.44 10.78 1.15
CA ILE A 184 22.49 11.37 0.20
C ILE A 184 21.68 10.27 -0.48
N LEU A 185 22.32 9.21 -0.99
CA LEU A 185 21.63 8.08 -1.64
C LEU A 185 20.66 7.40 -0.68
N PHE A 186 21.12 7.09 0.54
CA PHE A 186 20.28 6.51 1.60
C PHE A 186 19.08 7.40 1.93
N THR A 187 19.32 8.68 2.20
CA THR A 187 18.27 9.63 2.59
C THR A 187 17.29 9.89 1.43
N LEU A 188 17.80 10.02 0.20
CA LEU A 188 17.00 10.21 -1.00
C LEU A 188 16.07 9.02 -1.24
N PHE A 189 16.59 7.80 -1.12
CA PHE A 189 15.78 6.59 -1.31
C PHE A 189 14.64 6.53 -0.29
N VAL A 190 14.92 6.80 0.99
CA VAL A 190 13.89 6.82 2.03
C VAL A 190 12.85 7.91 1.77
N VAL A 191 13.28 9.14 1.50
CA VAL A 191 12.37 10.28 1.28
C VAL A 191 11.49 10.07 0.04
N MET A 192 12.04 9.57 -1.06
CA MET A 192 11.26 9.24 -2.26
C MET A 192 10.17 8.21 -1.98
N HIS A 193 10.47 7.19 -1.17
CA HIS A 193 9.47 6.18 -0.81
C HIS A 193 8.44 6.70 0.19
N LEU A 194 8.81 7.57 1.13
CA LEU A 194 7.83 8.26 1.97
C LEU A 194 6.83 9.05 1.14
N PHE A 195 7.28 9.73 0.08
CA PHE A 195 6.38 10.40 -0.86
C PHE A 195 5.58 9.42 -1.73
N ASN A 196 6.17 8.30 -2.14
CA ASN A 196 5.44 7.24 -2.85
C ASN A 196 4.30 6.64 -2.00
N ALA A 197 4.44 6.58 -0.67
CA ALA A 197 3.37 6.11 0.21
C ALA A 197 2.09 6.95 0.05
N PHE A 198 2.20 8.26 -0.16
CA PHE A 198 1.05 9.10 -0.49
C PHE A 198 0.41 8.73 -1.83
N ASN A 199 1.20 8.48 -2.87
CA ASN A 199 0.70 8.04 -4.17
C ASN A 199 -0.08 6.73 -4.07
N SER A 200 0.36 5.82 -3.19
CA SER A 200 -0.26 4.52 -2.96
C SER A 200 -1.57 4.55 -2.17
N ARG A 201 -1.96 5.69 -1.59
CA ARG A 201 -3.30 5.87 -0.97
C ARG A 201 -4.43 5.79 -2.00
N GLU A 202 -4.16 6.21 -3.23
CA GLU A 202 -5.15 6.30 -4.29
C GLU A 202 -5.02 5.15 -5.30
N LEU A 203 -5.85 4.12 -5.15
CA LEU A 203 -5.94 3.00 -6.09
C LEU A 203 -6.63 3.35 -7.41
N THR A 204 -7.54 4.32 -7.38
CA THR A 204 -8.23 4.81 -8.58
C THR A 204 -7.39 5.88 -9.27
N ASP A 205 -7.79 6.29 -10.48
CA ASP A 205 -7.11 7.37 -11.18
C ASP A 205 -7.38 8.74 -10.56
N THR A 206 -8.10 8.85 -9.45
CA THR A 206 -8.34 10.12 -8.75
C THR A 206 -7.05 10.75 -8.20
N SER A 207 -7.10 12.08 -8.04
CA SER A 207 -5.93 12.86 -7.63
C SER A 207 -5.55 12.56 -6.19
N VAL A 208 -4.25 12.49 -5.90
CA VAL A 208 -3.74 12.26 -4.53
C VAL A 208 -4.17 13.37 -3.56
N PHE A 209 -4.45 14.57 -4.09
CA PHE A 209 -4.79 15.75 -3.29
C PHE A 209 -6.24 15.79 -2.81
N SER A 210 -7.17 15.01 -3.39
CA SER A 210 -8.59 15.10 -3.01
C SER A 210 -8.84 14.62 -1.57
N ASN A 211 -8.05 13.65 -1.09
CA ASN A 211 -8.20 13.05 0.23
C ASN A 211 -6.97 13.28 1.12
N PHE A 212 -6.17 14.31 0.84
CA PHE A 212 -4.86 14.49 1.49
C PHE A 212 -4.98 14.57 3.02
N PHE A 213 -5.95 15.32 3.53
CA PHE A 213 -6.18 15.57 4.96
C PHE A 213 -7.15 14.61 5.66
N SER A 214 -7.73 13.63 4.95
CA SER A 214 -8.72 12.73 5.55
C SER A 214 -8.10 11.78 6.57
N ASN A 215 -6.85 11.33 6.34
CA ASN A 215 -6.15 10.41 7.22
C ASN A 215 -5.05 11.12 8.03
N ARG A 216 -5.41 11.60 9.22
CA ARG A 216 -4.47 12.23 10.16
C ARG A 216 -3.39 11.25 10.66
N LEU A 217 -3.70 9.96 10.73
CA LEU A 217 -2.75 8.93 11.16
C LEU A 217 -1.61 8.80 10.16
N MET A 218 -1.92 8.79 8.86
CA MET A 218 -0.89 8.74 7.81
C MET A 218 0.02 9.96 7.84
N LEU A 219 -0.53 11.17 8.04
CA LEU A 219 0.27 12.39 8.16
C LEU A 219 1.19 12.36 9.39
N LEU A 220 0.67 11.87 10.52
CA LEU A 220 1.45 11.68 11.75
C LEU A 220 2.59 10.69 11.52
N VAL A 221 2.30 9.53 10.95
CA VAL A 221 3.29 8.47 10.72
C VAL A 221 4.34 8.89 9.69
N PHE A 222 3.94 9.59 8.64
CA PHE A 222 4.87 10.21 7.69
C PHE A 222 5.79 11.19 8.41
N GLY A 223 5.23 12.11 9.22
CA GLY A 223 6.00 13.11 9.97
C GLY A 223 6.98 12.48 10.96
N LEU A 224 6.52 11.47 11.71
CA LEU A 224 7.35 10.73 12.67
C LEU A 224 8.49 10.00 11.98
N THR A 225 8.19 9.30 10.88
CA THR A 225 9.18 8.56 10.10
C THR A 225 10.20 9.51 9.45
N PHE A 226 9.74 10.63 8.91
CA PHE A 226 10.63 11.65 8.36
C PHE A 226 11.53 12.27 9.42
N MET A 227 10.98 12.60 10.60
CA MET A 227 11.76 13.09 11.74
C MET A 227 12.82 12.06 12.17
N LEU A 228 12.44 10.79 12.25
CA LEU A 228 13.35 9.71 12.61
C LEU A 228 14.47 9.53 11.58
N GLN A 229 14.14 9.68 10.29
CA GLN A 229 15.13 9.71 9.21
C GLN A 229 16.11 10.89 9.39
N VAL A 230 15.62 12.09 9.73
CA VAL A 230 16.48 13.25 10.02
C VAL A 230 17.42 12.98 11.19
N VAL A 231 16.91 12.39 12.27
CA VAL A 231 17.73 12.04 13.45
C VAL A 231 18.83 11.04 13.09
N ILE A 232 18.53 10.01 12.30
CA ILE A 232 19.53 9.01 11.90
C ILE A 232 20.56 9.58 10.93
N THR A 233 20.15 10.42 9.99
CA THR A 233 21.07 11.06 9.07
C THR A 233 22.00 12.05 9.80
N GLN A 234 21.49 12.77 10.80
CA GLN A 234 22.28 13.80 11.50
C GLN A 234 23.12 13.26 12.67
N PHE A 235 22.64 12.23 13.38
CA PHE A 235 23.27 11.73 14.62
C PHE A 235 23.61 10.24 14.57
N GLY A 236 23.14 9.50 13.57
CA GLY A 236 23.31 8.05 13.44
C GLY A 236 24.62 7.59 12.80
N GLY A 237 25.60 8.47 12.63
CA GLY A 237 26.80 8.22 11.82
C GLY A 237 27.60 6.98 12.24
N ILE A 238 27.68 6.70 13.54
CA ILE A 238 28.42 5.55 14.10
C ILE A 238 27.79 4.21 13.71
N LEU A 239 26.46 4.15 13.65
CA LEU A 239 25.73 2.91 13.37
C LEU A 239 25.44 2.74 11.88
N TYR A 240 25.06 3.82 11.19
CA TYR A 240 24.56 3.77 9.83
C TYR A 240 25.57 4.25 8.77
N ASN A 241 26.80 4.59 9.16
CA ASN A 241 27.81 5.19 8.29
C ASN A 241 27.28 6.43 7.55
N THR A 242 26.53 7.28 8.27
CA THR A 242 25.96 8.53 7.76
C THR A 242 26.80 9.73 8.16
N VAL A 243 26.80 10.75 7.30
CA VAL A 243 27.43 12.05 7.55
C VAL A 243 26.33 13.11 7.67
N PRO A 244 26.41 14.01 8.66
CA PRO A 244 25.43 15.08 8.83
C PRO A 244 25.26 15.90 7.55
N LEU A 245 24.01 16.06 7.08
CA LEU A 245 23.72 16.80 5.85
C LEU A 245 23.33 18.24 6.16
N SER A 246 23.76 19.17 5.31
CA SER A 246 23.35 20.57 5.40
C SER A 246 21.86 20.76 5.08
N LEU A 247 21.27 21.84 5.59
CA LEU A 247 19.86 22.18 5.34
C LEU A 247 19.57 22.36 3.83
N SER A 248 20.53 22.90 3.07
CA SER A 248 20.39 23.06 1.62
C SER A 248 20.28 21.71 0.90
N MET A 249 21.04 20.71 1.35
CA MET A 249 20.96 19.35 0.80
C MET A 249 19.62 18.70 1.12
N TRP A 250 19.12 18.85 2.34
CA TRP A 250 17.79 18.38 2.73
C TRP A 250 16.68 18.97 1.85
N ILE A 251 16.71 20.28 1.58
CA ILE A 251 15.74 20.95 0.70
C ILE A 251 15.79 20.33 -0.71
N LYS A 252 17.00 20.11 -1.26
CA LYS A 252 17.14 19.48 -2.58
C LYS A 252 16.60 18.04 -2.59
N ILE A 253 16.89 17.23 -1.57
CA ILE A 253 16.39 15.87 -1.44
C ILE A 253 14.86 15.85 -1.35
N VAL A 254 14.27 16.70 -0.52
CA VAL A 254 12.81 16.81 -0.38
C VAL A 254 12.18 17.26 -1.70
N THR A 255 12.77 18.23 -2.39
CA THR A 255 12.29 18.71 -3.69
C THR A 255 12.31 17.59 -4.73
N LEU A 256 13.40 16.81 -4.76
CA LEU A 256 13.52 15.66 -5.65
C LEU A 256 12.55 14.53 -5.24
N GLY A 257 12.31 14.33 -3.95
CA GLY A 257 11.31 13.42 -3.44
C GLY A 257 9.88 13.76 -3.89
N LEU A 258 9.53 15.05 -3.86
CA LEU A 258 8.22 15.54 -4.33
C LEU A 258 7.96 15.24 -5.81
N SER A 259 9.03 15.12 -6.62
CA SER A 259 8.89 14.76 -8.04
C SER A 259 8.20 13.41 -8.25
N VAL A 260 8.29 12.47 -7.30
CA VAL A 260 7.59 11.18 -7.33
C VAL A 260 6.07 11.37 -7.33
N ILE A 261 5.57 12.36 -6.59
CA ILE A 261 4.13 12.70 -6.59
C ILE A 261 3.73 13.28 -7.94
N VAL A 262 4.53 14.20 -8.47
CA VAL A 262 4.24 14.88 -9.75
C VAL A 262 4.17 13.87 -10.90
N VAL A 263 5.11 12.93 -10.97
CA VAL A 263 5.12 11.89 -12.01
C VAL A 263 3.90 10.99 -11.90
N SER A 264 3.54 10.55 -10.70
CA SER A 264 2.37 9.70 -10.50
C SER A 264 1.07 10.43 -10.87
N GLU A 265 0.93 11.70 -10.53
CA GLU A 265 -0.24 12.50 -10.89
C GLU A 265 -0.30 12.75 -12.41
N THR A 266 0.84 13.02 -13.04
CA THR A 266 0.93 13.17 -14.51
C THR A 266 0.52 11.88 -15.22
N PHE A 267 0.99 10.73 -14.75
CA PHE A 267 0.59 9.43 -15.28
C PHE A 267 -0.92 9.19 -15.14
N LYS A 268 -1.51 9.51 -13.98
CA LYS A 268 -2.95 9.45 -13.77
C LYS A 268 -3.71 10.38 -14.72
N LEU A 269 -3.25 11.62 -14.91
CA LEU A 269 -3.87 12.59 -15.80
C LEU A 269 -3.86 12.14 -17.27
N ILE A 270 -2.73 11.61 -17.74
CA ILE A 270 -2.61 11.07 -19.11
C ILE A 270 -3.62 9.92 -19.29
N LYS A 271 -3.67 8.99 -18.33
CA LYS A 271 -4.60 7.86 -18.39
C LYS A 271 -6.06 8.28 -18.35
N ARG A 272 -6.42 9.28 -17.52
CA ARG A 272 -7.78 9.87 -17.50
C ARG A 272 -8.16 10.46 -18.85
N LYS A 273 -7.24 11.17 -19.52
CA LYS A 273 -7.48 11.74 -20.86
C LYS A 273 -7.68 10.63 -21.89
N LEU A 274 -6.80 9.63 -21.92
CA LEU A 274 -6.90 8.50 -22.87
C LEU A 274 -8.19 7.69 -22.68
N SER A 275 -8.64 7.49 -21.45
CA SER A 275 -9.88 6.77 -21.15
C SER A 275 -11.15 7.55 -21.44
N LYS A 276 -11.09 8.88 -21.61
CA LYS A 276 -12.24 9.71 -22.01
C LYS A 276 -12.39 9.82 -23.54
N THR A 277 -11.34 9.47 -24.28
CA THR A 277 -11.32 9.52 -25.75
C THR A 277 -11.65 8.16 -26.39
N ALA A 278 -11.79 7.10 -25.58
CA ALA A 278 -12.19 5.76 -25.97
C ALA A 278 -13.60 5.46 -25.45
#